data_AF-A0A2C9KJ96-F1
#
_entry.id   AF-A0A2C9KJ96-F1
#
_cell.length_a   1.000
_cell.length_b   1.000
_cell.length_c   1.000
_cell.angle_alpha   90.00
_cell.angle_beta   90.00
_cell.angle_gamma   90.00
#
_symmetry.space_group_name_H-M   'P 1'
#
loop_
_entity.id
_entity.type
_entity.pdbx_description
1 polymer ?
#
loop_
_entity_poly.entity_id
_entity_poly.type
_entity_poly.pdbx_seq_one_letter_code
_entity_poly.pdbx_strand_id
1 'polypeptide(L)' 'MNAGKSNASYGELLMAIDDSDRHQLSVWDWQTEKVLAKTTTSSDPVVSGCFYPNDETILITYGKEHIHFWKMFLDKERK' A
#
# COMPACT_ATOMS: atom_id res chain seq x y z
N MET A 1 -0.90 14.85 -1.52
CA MET A 1 -0.17 13.61 -1.81
C MET A 1 0.83 13.36 -0.70
N ASN A 2 0.45 12.57 0.31
CA ASN A 2 1.38 12.16 1.36
C ASN A 2 2.05 10.85 0.93
N ALA A 3 3.30 10.93 0.48
CA ALA A 3 4.09 9.77 0.14
C ALA A 3 4.73 9.20 1.41
N GLY A 4 4.13 8.16 1.99
CA GLY A 4 4.74 7.39 3.07
C GLY A 4 5.86 6.53 2.49
N LYS A 5 7.12 6.89 2.77
CA LYS A 5 8.28 6.10 2.35
C LYS A 5 8.46 4.92 3.30
N SER A 6 8.29 3.70 2.81
CA SER A 6 8.49 2.48 3.59
C SER A 6 9.89 1.91 3.40
N ASN A 7 10.60 1.70 4.50
CA ASN A 7 11.91 1.01 4.53
C ASN A 7 11.78 -0.52 4.57
N ALA A 8 10.73 -1.11 3.98
CA ALA A 8 10.60 -2.56 3.91
C ALA A 8 10.72 -2.97 2.44
N SER A 9 11.51 -4.01 2.15
CA SER A 9 11.82 -4.55 0.82
C SER A 9 12.85 -3.79 -0.01
N TYR A 10 14.08 -3.59 0.46
CA TYR A 10 15.19 -3.07 -0.38
C TYR A 10 14.87 -1.77 -1.18
N GLY A 11 13.88 -1.01 -0.73
CA GLY A 11 13.35 0.14 -1.44
C GLY A 11 12.57 -0.16 -2.73
N GLU A 12 12.29 -1.41 -3.14
CA GLU A 12 11.73 -1.80 -4.45
C GLU A 12 10.22 -1.55 -4.61
N LEU A 13 9.48 -1.50 -3.50
CA LEU A 13 8.04 -1.29 -3.49
C LEU A 13 7.68 0.12 -3.03
N LEU A 14 6.79 0.77 -3.79
CA LEU A 14 6.23 2.08 -3.48
C LEU A 14 4.75 1.96 -3.18
N MET A 15 4.33 2.47 -2.03
CA MET A 15 2.92 2.58 -1.68
C MET A 15 2.47 4.04 -1.79
N ALA A 16 1.35 4.25 -2.46
CA ALA A 16 0.70 5.54 -2.61
C ALA A 16 -0.74 5.46 -2.13
N ILE A 17 -1.13 6.43 -1.30
CA ILE A 17 -2.48 6.61 -0.81
C ILE A 17 -2.99 7.92 -1.43
N ASP A 18 -4.10 7.81 -2.15
CA ASP A 18 -4.79 8.96 -2.70
C ASP A 18 -5.72 9.59 -1.66
N ASP A 19 -5.73 10.91 -1.60
CA ASP A 19 -6.51 11.71 -0.63
C ASP A 19 -7.86 12.16 -1.21
N SER A 20 -8.26 11.59 -2.35
CA SER A 20 -9.58 11.83 -2.97
C SER A 20 -10.70 11.13 -2.19
N ASP A 21 -11.96 11.51 -2.39
CA ASP A 21 -13.18 10.98 -1.74
C ASP A 21 -13.34 9.45 -1.72
N ARG A 22 -12.55 8.70 -2.50
CA ARG A 22 -12.58 7.24 -2.57
C ARG A 22 -11.33 6.58 -1.99
N HIS A 23 -10.46 7.34 -1.32
CA HIS A 23 -9.18 6.95 -0.74
C HIS A 23 -8.59 5.70 -1.40
N GLN A 24 -7.82 5.84 -2.48
CA GLN A 24 -7.27 4.69 -3.19
C GLN A 24 -5.88 4.34 -2.66
N LEU A 25 -5.71 3.10 -2.21
CA LEU A 25 -4.40 2.52 -1.90
C LEU A 25 -3.87 1.82 -3.15
N SER A 26 -2.63 2.14 -3.53
CA SER A 26 -1.95 1.48 -4.64
C SER A 26 -0.51 1.14 -4.26
N VAL A 27 -0.08 -0.05 -4.63
CA VAL A 27 1.28 -0.56 -4.44
C VAL A 27 1.89 -0.78 -5.81
N TRP A 28 3.10 -0.28 -5.97
CA TRP A 28 3.83 -0.19 -7.22
C TRP A 28 5.21 -0.83 -7.03
N ASP A 29 5.67 -1.53 -8.05
CA ASP A 29 7.10 -1.73 -8.27
C ASP A 29 7.60 -0.50 -9.04
N TRP A 30 8.41 0.34 -8.37
CA TRP A 30 8.88 1.58 -9.00
C TRP A 30 9.99 1.34 -10.02
N GLN A 31 10.70 0.20 -9.95
CA GLN A 31 11.75 -0.12 -10.92
C GLN A 31 11.14 -0.58 -12.24
N THR A 32 10.04 -1.34 -12.18
CA THR A 32 9.35 -1.83 -13.37
C THR A 32 8.15 -0.97 -13.78
N GLU A 33 7.86 0.10 -13.02
CA GLU A 33 6.70 0.99 -13.18
C GLU A 33 5.36 0.23 -13.22
N LYS A 34 5.29 -0.93 -12.55
CA LYS A 34 4.10 -1.79 -12.55
C LYS A 34 3.28 -1.62 -11.28
N VAL A 35 1.97 -1.48 -11.46
CA VAL A 35 1.02 -1.60 -10.35
C VAL A 35 0.91 -3.06 -9.95
N LEU A 36 1.33 -3.37 -8.72
CA LEU A 36 1.23 -4.71 -8.15
C LEU A 36 -0.12 -4.95 -7.47
N ALA A 37 -0.64 -3.92 -6.81
CA ALA A 37 -1.94 -3.99 -6.14
C ALA A 37 -2.62 -2.64 -6.15
N LYS A 38 -3.95 -2.65 -6.28
CA LYS A 38 -4.78 -1.46 -6.15
C LYS A 38 -6.06 -1.82 -5.43
N THR A 39 -6.42 -1.04 -4.43
CA THR A 39 -7.66 -1.23 -3.67
C THR A 39 -8.25 0.11 -3.29
N THR A 40 -9.58 0.17 -3.28
CA THR A 40 -10.33 1.32 -2.78
C THR A 40 -10.47 1.13 -1.27
N THR A 41 -9.82 1.96 -0.46
CA THR A 41 -10.03 1.96 0.99
C THR A 41 -11.38 2.59 1.33
N SER A 42 -11.95 2.23 2.49
CA SER A 42 -13.24 2.72 2.99
C SER A 42 -13.31 4.27 3.02
N SER A 43 -14.52 4.80 3.12
CA SER A 43 -14.90 6.23 3.11
C SER A 43 -14.18 7.13 4.12
N ASP A 44 -13.41 6.55 5.05
CA ASP A 44 -12.75 7.28 6.12
C ASP A 44 -11.31 7.64 5.72
N PRO A 45 -10.86 8.86 6.03
CA PRO A 45 -9.54 9.35 5.61
C PRO A 45 -8.42 8.51 6.20
N VAL A 46 -7.67 7.86 5.33
CA VAL A 46 -6.44 7.14 5.65
C VAL A 46 -5.32 8.17 5.78
N VAL A 47 -4.73 8.27 6.98
CA VAL A 47 -3.68 9.27 7.27
C VAL A 47 -2.32 8.77 6.80
N SER A 48 -2.03 7.49 6.99
CA SER A 48 -0.78 6.89 6.57
C SER A 48 -0.87 5.37 6.51
N GLY A 49 0.17 4.74 5.98
CA GLY A 49 0.33 3.30 6.02
C GLY A 49 1.79 2.89 6.06
N CYS A 50 2.04 1.64 6.40
CA CYS A 50 3.35 1.04 6.38
C CYS A 50 3.27 -0.43 5.95
N PHE A 51 4.40 -0.95 5.47
CA PHE A 51 4.60 -2.37 5.24
C PHE A 51 5.07 -3.03 6.52
N TYR A 52 4.64 -4.28 6.74
CA TYR A 52 5.12 -5.04 7.88
C TYR A 52 6.59 -5.45 7.66
N PRO A 53 7.51 -5.21 8.62
CA PRO A 53 8.95 -5.41 8.40
C PRO A 53 9.35 -6.86 8.09
N ASN A 54 8.57 -7.84 8.55
CA ASN A 54 8.87 -9.26 8.39
C ASN A 54 8.09 -9.91 7.24
N ASP A 55 7.08 -9.22 6.70
CA ASP A 55 6.23 -9.73 5.62
C ASP A 55 5.71 -8.59 4.76
N GLU A 56 6.35 -8.39 3.62
CA GLU A 56 6.08 -7.33 2.65
C GLU A 56 4.73 -7.53 1.94
N THR A 57 4.11 -8.70 2.09
CA THR A 57 2.74 -8.94 1.62
C THR A 57 1.70 -8.32 2.55
N ILE A 58 2.08 -7.93 3.77
CA ILE A 58 1.18 -7.33 4.75
C ILE A 58 1.38 -5.82 4.75
N LEU A 59 0.31 -5.10 4.45
CA LEU A 59 0.25 -3.65 4.62
C LEU A 59 -0.70 -3.29 5.75
N ILE A 60 -0.32 -2.25 6.47
CA ILE A 60 -1.11 -1.69 7.56
C ILE A 60 -1.42 -0.26 7.17
N THR A 61 -2.71 0.08 7.08
CA THR A 61 -3.16 1.46 6.88
C THR A 61 -3.89 1.92 8.13
N TYR A 62 -3.60 3.12 8.60
CA TYR A 62 -4.28 3.70 9.75
C TYR A 62 -4.72 5.13 9.45
N GLY A 63 -5.89 5.47 9.97
CA GLY A 63 -6.50 6.76 9.79
C GLY A 63 -7.22 7.20 11.05
N LYS A 64 -8.09 8.20 10.92
CA LYS A 64 -8.90 8.63 12.05
C LYS A 64 -9.90 7.52 12.39
N GLU A 65 -9.79 7.00 13.62
CA GLU A 65 -10.68 5.99 14.21
C GLU A 65 -10.64 4.57 13.58
N HIS A 66 -9.71 4.29 12.67
CA HIS A 66 -9.62 2.97 12.05
C HIS A 66 -8.18 2.50 11.78
N ILE A 67 -8.02 1.18 11.82
CA ILE A 67 -6.79 0.47 11.41
C ILE A 67 -7.23 -0.70 10.54
N HIS A 68 -6.70 -0.79 9.33
CA HIS A 68 -6.94 -1.90 8.41
C HIS A 68 -5.66 -2.68 8.15
N PHE A 69 -5.81 -4.01 8.11
CA PHE A 69 -4.77 -4.95 7.73
C PHE A 69 -5.07 -5.49 6.34
N TRP A 70 -4.13 -5.30 5.43
CA TRP A 70 -4.22 -5.73 4.06
C TRP A 70 -3.19 -6.83 3.81
N LYS A 71 -3.62 -7.90 3.16
CA LYS A 71 -2.71 -8.93 2.67
C LYS A 71 -2.75 -8.91 1.14
N MET A 72 -1.62 -8.62 0.54
CA MET A 72 -1.42 -8.75 -0.90
C MET A 72 -1.20 -10.20 -1.26
N PHE A 73 -1.95 -10.67 -2.25
CA PHE A 73 -1.66 -11.92 -2.92
C PHE A 73 -0.96 -11.57 -4.23
N LEU A 74 0.37 -11.42 -4.16
CA LEU A 74 1.20 -11.27 -5.36
C LEU A 74 1.27 -12.64 -6.02
N ASP A 75 0.61 -12.79 -7.16
CA ASP A 75 0.78 -13.97 -7.99
C ASP A 75 2.15 -13.87 -8.66
N LYS A 76 3.17 -14.49 -8.06
CA LYS A 76 4.56 -14.48 -8.58
C LYS A 76 4.74 -15.38 -9.82
N GLU A 77 3.70 -16.04 -10.30
CA GLU A 77 3.77 -17.00 -11.41
C GLU A 77 2.82 -16.60 -12.55
N ARG A 78 3.18 -15.58 -13.32
CA ARG A 78 2.80 -15.56 -14.74
C ARG A 78 4.05 -15.59 -15.60
N LYS A 79 4.56 -16.80 -15.81
CA LYS A 79 5.45 -17.14 -16.92
C LYS A 79 4.77 -16.86 -18.25
#